data_AF-A0A933QXS3-F1
#
_entry.id   AF-A0A933QXS3-F1
#
_cell.length_a   1.000
_cell.length_b   1.000
_cell.length_c   1.000
_cell.angle_alpha   90.00
_cell.angle_beta   90.00
_cell.angle_gamma   90.00
#
_symmetry.space_group_name_H-M   'P 1'
#
loop_
_entity.id
_entity.type
_entity.pdbx_description
1 polymer ?
#
loop_
_entity_poly.entity_id
_entity_poly.type
_entity_poly.pdbx_seq_one_letter_code
_entity_poly.pdbx_strand_id
1 'polypeptide(L)'
;MPPILTRCGYRCDLCLAYKPKVEKNPANQQKLSDGWFKYFGFRLPASEICCDGCMSDNPKLIDQSCPVRPCVIAKGLDNCAQCEQYVCKKLTERLVILEQVKQRIGADIPADDYCCFIQPYENKLRLDALRSQQRIEE
;
A
#
# COMPACT_ATOMS: atom_id res chain seq x y z
N MET A 1 -2.06 -8.87 16.31
CA MET A 1 -3.19 -8.69 15.36
C MET A 1 -2.77 -9.23 14.01
N PRO A 2 -3.69 -9.85 13.25
CA PRO A 2 -3.41 -10.29 11.89
C PRO A 2 -3.07 -9.09 10.98
N PRO A 3 -2.30 -9.31 9.90
CA PRO A 3 -2.11 -8.36 8.81
C PRO A 3 -3.41 -7.73 8.31
N ILE A 4 -3.43 -6.40 8.10
CA ILE A 4 -4.54 -5.73 7.39
C ILE A 4 -4.10 -5.55 5.94
N LEU A 5 -4.33 -6.60 5.14
CA LEU A 5 -4.01 -6.61 3.72
C LEU A 5 -5.12 -5.92 2.91
N THR A 6 -4.70 -5.01 2.04
CA THR A 6 -5.60 -4.29 1.13
C THR A 6 -5.84 -5.06 -0.18
N ARG A 7 -6.81 -4.60 -0.96
CA ARG A 7 -7.15 -5.17 -2.28
C ARG A 7 -5.96 -5.22 -3.25
N CYS A 8 -5.03 -4.26 -3.17
CA CYS A 8 -3.80 -4.21 -3.98
C CYS A 8 -2.56 -4.78 -3.26
N GLY A 9 -2.69 -5.37 -2.08
CA GLY A 9 -1.57 -5.96 -1.34
C GLY A 9 -0.75 -5.00 -0.48
N TYR A 10 -1.12 -3.72 -0.34
CA TYR A 10 -0.59 -2.83 0.71
C TYR A 10 -1.04 -3.29 2.10
N ARG A 11 -0.34 -2.81 3.13
CA ARG A 11 -0.56 -3.13 4.55
C ARG A 11 -0.97 -1.90 5.34
N CYS A 12 -2.27 -1.77 5.61
CA CYS A 12 -2.81 -0.65 6.39
C CYS A 12 -2.29 -0.64 7.84
N ASP A 13 -2.08 -1.81 8.43
CA ASP A 13 -1.52 -1.95 9.78
C ASP A 13 -0.06 -1.50 9.89
N LEU A 14 0.65 -1.32 8.77
CA LEU A 14 1.99 -0.74 8.72
C LEU A 14 1.97 0.76 8.37
N CYS A 15 1.02 1.17 7.54
CA CYS A 15 0.90 2.53 7.01
C CYS A 15 0.67 3.60 8.09
N LEU A 16 1.48 4.66 8.07
CA LEU A 16 1.36 5.80 8.98
C LEU A 16 0.12 6.67 8.73
N ALA A 17 -0.50 6.60 7.54
CA ALA A 17 -1.74 7.31 7.22
C ALA A 17 -3.00 6.60 7.76
N TYR A 18 -2.88 5.37 8.25
CA TYR A 18 -4.04 4.62 8.73
C TYR A 18 -4.63 5.30 9.96
N LYS A 19 -5.94 5.59 9.93
CA LYS A 19 -6.63 6.43 10.92
C LYS A 19 -6.30 6.09 12.39
N PRO A 20 -6.32 4.82 12.84
CA PRO A 20 -5.92 4.47 14.21
C PRO A 20 -4.49 4.89 14.58
N LYS A 21 -3.54 4.88 13.62
CA LYS A 21 -2.16 5.33 13.85
C LYS A 21 -2.05 6.85 13.89
N VAL A 22 -2.82 7.54 13.06
CA VAL A 22 -2.87 9.01 13.05
C VAL A 22 -3.50 9.52 14.34
N GLU A 23 -4.62 8.95 14.77
CA GLU A 23 -5.28 9.32 16.03
C GLU A 23 -4.39 9.06 17.25
N LYS A 24 -3.63 7.96 17.25
CA LYS A 24 -2.67 7.65 18.31
C LYS A 24 -1.43 8.55 18.29
N ASN A 25 -0.97 8.95 17.11
CA ASN A 25 0.22 9.80 16.96
C ASN A 25 0.06 10.73 15.74
N PRO A 26 -0.48 11.95 15.93
CA PRO A 26 -0.70 12.91 14.84
C PRO A 26 0.58 13.32 14.10
N ALA A 27 1.76 13.24 14.73
CA ALA A 27 3.04 13.54 14.08
C ALA A 27 3.35 12.59 12.91
N ASN A 28 2.68 11.43 12.84
CA ASN A 28 2.76 10.51 11.71
C ASN A 28 2.38 11.17 10.38
N GLN A 29 1.48 12.15 10.40
CA GLN A 29 1.03 12.84 9.21
C GLN A 29 2.17 13.62 8.55
N GLN A 30 2.87 14.46 9.32
CA GLN A 30 4.01 15.23 8.82
C GLN A 30 5.14 14.30 8.40
N LYS A 31 5.49 13.32 9.25
CA LYS A 31 6.53 12.31 8.94
C LYS A 31 6.25 11.58 7.63
N LEU A 32 5.00 11.18 7.39
CA LEU A 32 4.62 10.47 6.16
C LEU A 32 4.60 11.39 4.94
N SER A 33 4.16 12.64 5.09
CA SER A 33 4.21 13.65 4.02
C SER A 33 5.66 13.84 3.51
N ASP A 34 6.61 13.94 4.44
CA ASP A 34 8.04 14.06 4.12
C ASP A 34 8.58 12.77 3.49
N GLY A 35 8.23 11.61 4.02
CA GLY A 35 8.62 10.30 3.46
C GLY A 35 8.07 10.06 2.05
N TRP A 36 6.80 10.39 1.80
CA TRP A 36 6.20 10.27 0.47
C TRP A 36 6.86 11.18 -0.55
N PHE A 37 7.19 12.41 -0.15
CA PHE A 37 7.92 13.32 -1.02
C PHE A 37 9.32 12.78 -1.34
N LYS A 38 10.05 12.29 -0.33
CA LYS A 38 11.40 11.73 -0.50
C LYS A 38 11.44 10.50 -1.41
N TYR A 39 10.53 9.54 -1.24
CA TYR A 39 10.62 8.22 -1.89
C TYR A 39 9.72 8.08 -3.14
N PHE A 40 8.64 8.84 -3.21
CA PHE A 40 7.68 8.74 -4.31
C PHE A 40 7.51 10.03 -5.09
N GLY A 41 8.13 11.13 -4.65
CA GLY A 41 8.15 12.40 -5.39
C GLY A 41 6.86 13.20 -5.33
N PHE A 42 5.85 12.77 -4.57
CA PHE A 42 4.59 13.50 -4.40
C PHE A 42 4.43 14.00 -2.97
N ARG A 43 3.70 15.10 -2.80
CA ARG A 43 3.44 15.75 -1.52
C ARG A 43 1.94 15.84 -1.29
N LEU A 44 1.49 15.43 -0.11
CA LEU A 44 0.16 15.75 0.41
C LEU A 44 0.31 16.61 1.67
N PRO A 45 -0.52 17.65 1.88
CA PRO A 45 -0.55 18.37 3.14
C PRO A 45 -0.74 17.40 4.31
N ALA A 46 0.00 17.57 5.41
CA ALA A 46 -0.10 16.67 6.56
C ALA A 46 -1.55 16.56 7.07
N SER A 47 -2.30 17.67 7.07
CA SER A 47 -3.72 17.74 7.45
C SER A 47 -4.64 16.84 6.61
N GLU A 48 -4.24 16.46 5.39
CA GLU A 48 -5.01 15.59 4.49
C GLU A 48 -4.65 14.10 4.66
N ILE A 49 -3.60 13.78 5.42
CA ILE A 49 -3.12 12.41 5.61
C ILE A 49 -3.90 11.75 6.75
N CYS A 50 -5.05 11.17 6.41
CA CYS A 50 -5.81 10.28 7.29
C CYS A 50 -6.70 9.38 6.42
N CYS A 51 -6.47 8.06 6.49
CA CYS A 51 -7.10 7.06 5.63
C CYS A 51 -7.76 5.96 6.46
N ASP A 52 -9.01 5.64 6.14
CA ASP A 52 -9.77 4.56 6.80
C ASP A 52 -9.35 3.16 6.34
N GLY A 53 -8.51 3.06 5.31
CA GLY A 53 -8.13 1.79 4.68
C GLY A 53 -9.22 1.26 3.74
N CYS A 54 -8.81 0.56 2.68
CA CYS A 54 -9.74 0.19 1.60
C CYS A 54 -10.66 -1.00 1.90
N MET A 55 -10.44 -1.67 3.04
CA MET A 55 -11.20 -2.86 3.45
C MET A 55 -12.49 -2.51 4.20
N SER A 56 -12.60 -1.28 4.69
CA SER A 56 -13.80 -0.79 5.39
C SER A 56 -14.94 -0.52 4.40
N ASP A 57 -16.17 -0.55 4.90
CA ASP A 57 -17.36 -0.16 4.16
C ASP A 57 -17.46 1.38 4.10
N ASN A 58 -17.60 1.93 2.89
CA ASN A 58 -17.62 3.37 2.60
C ASN A 58 -16.47 4.19 3.26
N PRO A 59 -15.20 3.86 2.99
CA PRO A 59 -14.06 4.50 3.64
C PRO A 59 -13.74 5.89 3.07
N LYS A 60 -13.23 6.79 3.92
CA LYS A 60 -12.45 7.95 3.48
C LYS A 60 -11.05 7.48 3.07
N LEU A 61 -10.75 7.57 1.77
CA LEU A 61 -9.46 7.13 1.20
C LEU A 61 -8.61 8.33 0.78
N ILE A 62 -7.29 8.13 0.76
CA ILE A 62 -6.36 9.10 0.17
C ILE A 62 -6.29 8.94 -1.36
N ASP A 63 -6.18 7.70 -1.84
CA ASP A 63 -6.17 7.39 -3.28
C ASP A 63 -7.60 7.26 -3.82
N GLN A 64 -8.20 8.41 -4.17
CA GLN A 64 -9.56 8.50 -4.70
C GLN A 64 -9.70 7.96 -6.14
N SER A 65 -8.59 7.89 -6.89
CA SER A 65 -8.57 7.41 -8.27
C SER A 65 -8.09 5.96 -8.42
N CYS A 66 -8.09 5.20 -7.32
CA CYS A 66 -7.59 3.82 -7.31
C CYS A 66 -8.36 2.91 -8.29
N PRO A 67 -7.73 2.37 -9.35
CA PRO A 67 -8.41 1.49 -10.30
C PRO A 67 -8.56 0.05 -9.77
N VAL A 68 -7.81 -0.31 -8.71
CA VAL A 68 -7.75 -1.67 -8.18
C VAL A 68 -8.95 -1.99 -7.29
N ARG A 69 -9.31 -1.09 -6.37
CA ARG A 69 -10.39 -1.33 -5.40
C ARG A 69 -11.73 -1.71 -6.08
N PRO A 70 -12.30 -0.91 -7.00
CA PRO A 70 -13.57 -1.28 -7.64
C PRO A 70 -13.43 -2.55 -8.48
N CYS A 71 -12.27 -2.78 -9.10
CA CYS A 71 -12.02 -3.98 -9.90
C CYS A 71 -12.05 -5.27 -9.05
N VAL A 72 -11.41 -5.26 -7.88
CA VAL A 72 -11.37 -6.41 -6.97
C VAL A 72 -12.76 -6.67 -6.37
N ILE A 73 -13.47 -5.62 -5.97
CA ILE A 73 -14.86 -5.71 -5.48
C ILE A 73 -15.78 -6.30 -6.55
N ALA A 74 -15.73 -5.80 -7.78
CA ALA A 74 -16.59 -6.27 -8.88
C ALA A 74 -16.35 -7.74 -9.25
N LYS A 75 -15.13 -8.26 -8.99
CA LYS A 75 -14.78 -9.66 -9.23
C LYS A 75 -15.04 -10.58 -8.03
N GLY A 76 -15.50 -10.05 -6.90
CA GLY A 76 -15.69 -10.84 -5.68
C GLY A 76 -14.40 -11.42 -5.10
N LEU A 77 -13.26 -10.77 -5.35
CA LEU A 77 -11.96 -11.22 -4.85
C LEU A 77 -11.59 -10.48 -3.56
N ASP A 78 -10.76 -11.10 -2.72
CA ASP A 78 -10.18 -10.45 -1.55
C ASP A 78 -9.09 -9.46 -1.95
N ASN A 79 -8.19 -9.89 -2.83
CA ASN A 79 -7.09 -9.07 -3.31
C ASN A 79 -6.56 -9.57 -4.65
N CYS A 80 -5.69 -8.78 -5.28
CA CYS A 80 -5.17 -9.09 -6.61
C CYS A 80 -4.39 -10.42 -6.72
N ALA A 81 -3.96 -11.03 -5.61
CA ALA A 81 -3.30 -12.34 -5.64
C ALA A 81 -4.25 -13.42 -6.17
N GLN A 82 -5.55 -13.34 -5.94
CA GLN A 82 -6.52 -14.33 -6.44
C GLN A 82 -6.92 -14.11 -7.91
N CYS A 83 -6.43 -13.03 -8.56
CA CYS A 83 -6.86 -12.69 -9.91
C CYS A 83 -6.11 -13.54 -10.95
N GLU A 84 -6.84 -14.18 -11.86
CA GLU A 84 -6.26 -14.94 -12.98
C GLU A 84 -5.44 -14.06 -13.93
N GLN A 85 -5.85 -12.79 -14.08
CA GLN A 85 -5.18 -11.81 -14.95
C GLN A 85 -3.96 -11.16 -14.28
N TYR A 86 -3.48 -11.68 -13.15
CA TYR A 86 -2.31 -11.15 -12.46
C TYR A 86 -1.04 -11.43 -13.28
N VAL A 87 -0.19 -10.45 -13.61
CA VAL A 87 -0.27 -9.00 -13.30
C VAL A 87 -0.98 -8.25 -14.44
N CYS A 88 -1.93 -7.35 -14.11
CA CYS A 88 -2.66 -6.55 -15.10
C CYS A 88 -2.37 -5.04 -15.00
N LYS A 89 -2.72 -4.29 -16.05
CA LYS A 89 -2.50 -2.83 -16.15
C LYS A 89 -2.97 -2.05 -14.93
N LYS A 90 -4.20 -2.32 -14.43
CA LYS A 90 -4.77 -1.64 -13.26
C LYS A 90 -3.92 -1.81 -12.00
N LEU A 91 -3.35 -3.00 -11.80
CA LEU A 91 -2.48 -3.27 -10.65
C LEU A 91 -1.12 -2.61 -10.84
N THR A 92 -0.55 -2.65 -12.04
CA THR A 92 0.76 -2.06 -12.35
C THR A 92 0.83 -0.58 -11.97
N GLU A 93 -0.27 0.17 -12.07
CA GLU A 93 -0.37 1.57 -11.65
C GLU A 93 -0.20 1.79 -10.13
N ARG A 94 -0.24 0.73 -9.32
CA ARG A 94 -0.09 0.77 -7.85
C ARG A 94 0.94 -0.24 -7.34
N LEU A 95 1.77 -0.81 -8.22
CA LEU A 95 2.86 -1.67 -7.77
C LEU A 95 4.00 -0.83 -7.19
N VAL A 96 4.53 -1.30 -6.07
CA VAL A 96 5.77 -0.82 -5.48
C VAL A 96 6.70 -2.01 -5.32
N ILE A 97 7.91 -1.84 -5.84
CA ILE A 97 9.02 -2.79 -5.79
C ILE A 97 10.20 -2.03 -5.19
N LEU A 98 10.79 -2.52 -4.11
CA LEU A 98 11.88 -1.84 -3.39
C LEU A 98 13.01 -1.40 -4.33
N GLU A 99 13.45 -2.29 -5.21
CA GLU A 99 14.55 -2.02 -6.14
C GLU A 99 14.24 -0.88 -7.12
N GLN A 100 12.98 -0.73 -7.55
CA GLN A 100 12.57 0.41 -8.38
C GLN A 100 12.56 1.72 -7.59
N VAL A 101 12.24 1.68 -6.30
CA VAL A 101 12.33 2.86 -5.43
C VAL A 101 13.79 3.26 -5.23
N LYS A 102 14.67 2.31 -4.93
CA LYS A 102 16.13 2.54 -4.81
C LYS A 102 16.71 3.16 -6.09
N GLN A 103 16.36 2.59 -7.25
CA GLN A 103 16.81 3.10 -8.54
C GLN A 103 16.33 4.54 -8.78
N ARG A 104 15.09 4.86 -8.43
CA ARG A 104 14.54 6.21 -8.56
C ARG A 104 15.28 7.22 -7.69
N ILE A 105 15.57 6.87 -6.44
CA ILE A 105 16.25 7.79 -5.50
C ILE A 105 17.78 7.80 -5.66
N GLY A 106 18.35 6.80 -6.35
CA GLY A 106 19.79 6.66 -6.55
C GLY A 106 20.58 6.32 -5.29
N ALA A 107 19.94 5.72 -4.29
CA ALA A 107 20.54 5.42 -2.98
C ALA A 107 19.86 4.22 -2.31
N ASP A 108 20.56 3.63 -1.34
CA ASP A 108 19.96 2.67 -0.42
C ASP A 108 18.98 3.36 0.55
N ILE A 109 18.03 2.58 1.06
CA ILE A 109 16.99 3.06 1.97
C ILE A 109 17.35 2.59 3.38
N PRO A 110 17.57 3.51 4.34
CA PRO A 110 17.78 3.15 5.74
C PRO A 110 16.66 2.25 6.28
N ALA A 111 16.97 1.34 7.20
CA ALA A 111 16.01 0.38 7.72
C ALA A 111 14.75 1.03 8.31
N ASP A 112 14.91 2.12 9.06
CA ASP A 112 13.79 2.86 9.64
C ASP A 112 12.88 3.49 8.58
N ASP A 113 13.50 4.02 7.52
CA ASP A 113 12.80 4.62 6.39
C ASP A 113 12.08 3.53 5.56
N TYR A 114 12.70 2.37 5.38
CA TYR A 114 12.06 1.21 4.75
C TYR A 114 10.79 0.81 5.51
N CYS A 115 10.90 0.62 6.83
CA CYS A 115 9.77 0.23 7.69
C CYS A 115 8.62 1.25 7.64
N CYS A 116 8.93 2.56 7.64
CA CYS A 116 7.92 3.60 7.68
C CYS A 116 7.30 3.91 6.31
N PHE A 117 8.10 3.87 5.24
CA PHE A 117 7.74 4.50 3.98
C PHE A 117 7.68 3.55 2.79
N ILE A 118 8.25 2.34 2.88
CA ILE A 118 8.31 1.40 1.76
C ILE A 118 7.54 0.12 2.08
N GLN A 119 7.84 -0.52 3.21
CA GLN A 119 7.23 -1.78 3.65
C GLN A 119 5.69 -1.79 3.60
N PRO A 120 4.96 -0.70 3.98
CA PRO A 120 3.50 -0.67 3.87
C PRO A 120 3.00 -0.80 2.42
N TYR A 121 3.79 -0.35 1.45
CA TYR A 121 3.39 -0.26 0.05
C TYR A 121 4.05 -1.31 -0.85
N GLU A 122 5.16 -1.93 -0.45
CA GLU A 122 5.85 -2.98 -1.21
C GLU A 122 4.95 -4.20 -1.40
N ASN A 123 4.13 -4.19 -2.43
CA ASN A 123 3.06 -5.15 -2.65
C ASN A 123 3.40 -6.21 -3.68
N LYS A 124 4.32 -5.96 -4.63
CA LYS A 124 4.64 -6.95 -5.66
C LYS A 124 5.14 -8.25 -5.05
N LEU A 125 6.18 -8.17 -4.22
CA LEU A 125 6.74 -9.32 -3.52
C LEU A 125 5.68 -10.04 -2.66
N ARG A 126 4.83 -9.26 -1.99
CA ARG A 126 3.78 -9.80 -1.12
C ARG A 126 2.69 -10.54 -1.91
N LEU A 127 2.21 -9.96 -3.01
CA LEU A 127 1.22 -10.59 -3.87
C LEU A 127 1.78 -11.84 -4.56
N ASP A 128 3.04 -11.81 -5.00
CA ASP A 128 3.71 -12.99 -5.56
C ASP A 128 3.78 -14.14 -4.55
N ALA A 129 4.15 -13.84 -3.30
CA ALA A 129 4.22 -14.85 -2.23
C ALA A 129 2.84 -15.47 -1.95
N LEU A 130 1.79 -14.65 -1.85
CA LEU A 130 0.42 -15.12 -1.64
C LEU A 130 -0.06 -16.03 -2.78
N ARG A 131 0.29 -15.71 -4.03
CA ARG A 131 -0.03 -16.53 -5.20
C ARG A 131 0.68 -17.87 -5.23
N SER A 132 1.89 -17.93 -4.69
CA SER A 132 2.63 -19.19 -4.61
C SER A 132 2.04 -20.09 -3.52
N GLN A 133 1.60 -19.51 -2.41
CA GLN A 133 0.94 -20.24 -1.32
C GLN A 133 -0.42 -20.81 -1.75
N GLN A 134 -1.24 -20.01 -2.44
CA GLN A 134 -2.55 -20.44 -2.94
C GLN A 134 -2.48 -21.63 -3.90
N ARG A 135 -1.39 -21.76 -4.68
CA ARG A 135 -1.18 -22.89 -5.60
C ARG A 135 -0.72 -24.18 -4.94
N ILE A 136 -0.33 -24.14 -3.67
CA ILE A 136 0.09 -25.32 -2.90
C ILE A 136 -1.12 -25.90 -2.14
N GLU A 137 -2.13 -25.08 -1.88
CA GLU A 137 -3.35 -25.44 -1.13
C GLU A 137 -4.48 -25.98 -2.02
N GLU A 138 -4.34 -25.86 -3.35
CA GLU A 138 -5.20 -26.46 -4.39
C GLU A 138 -4.71 -27.86 -4.80
#